data_AF-A0A945LD47-F1
#
_entry.id   AF-A0A945LD47-F1
#
_cell.length_a   1.000
_cell.length_b   1.000
_cell.length_c   1.000
_cell.angle_alpha   90.00
_cell.angle_beta   90.00
_cell.angle_gamma   90.00
#
_symmetry.space_group_name_H-M   'P 1'
#
loop_
_entity.id
_entity.type
_entity.pdbx_description
1 polymer ?
#
loop_
_entity_poly.entity_id
_entity_poly.type
_entity_poly.pdbx_seq_one_letter_code
_entity_poly.pdbx_strand_id
1 'polypeptide(L)'
;VQDLENAKSDLQIIKLGSAGGSSLANTNIRATVTGTVLEIPVKKGDQVIQANTFNAGTTIATIANLNIMIFEGKVDEAEVGKLKQDIPLVVTLAAIEDKEYAAKLKFIAPKGIEEGGAVQFKIEGEVYLDDEYFVRAGYSANASIVTERRDSVIAISEALLQYDLKTKEPYVEVEIGEQEFEKRDIELGLSDGVNAEVLSGVTKEDKIKIWNKTEPEKRGGGTLDDDFEDKK
;
A
#
# COMPACT_ATOMS: atom_id res chain seq x y z
N VAL A 1 22.27 -49.82 22.61
CA VAL A 1 23.33 -49.81 21.57
C VAL A 1 23.29 -48.50 20.79
N GLN A 2 22.11 -48.10 20.31
CA GLN A 2 21.89 -46.79 19.67
C GLN A 2 22.36 -45.59 20.50
N ASP A 3 22.04 -45.54 21.80
CA ASP A 3 22.43 -44.40 22.65
C ASP A 3 23.95 -44.28 22.82
N LEU A 4 24.67 -45.41 22.82
CA LEU A 4 26.13 -45.42 22.88
C LEU A 4 26.75 -44.94 21.57
N GLU A 5 26.13 -45.25 20.42
CA GLU A 5 26.56 -44.73 19.12
C GLU A 5 26.33 -43.24 18.96
N ASN A 6 25.16 -42.75 19.39
CA ASN A 6 24.84 -41.32 19.38
C ASN A 6 25.83 -40.56 20.27
N ALA A 7 26.04 -41.00 21.51
CA ALA A 7 26.99 -40.37 22.43
C ALA A 7 28.44 -40.38 21.91
N LYS A 8 28.86 -41.43 21.17
CA LYS A 8 30.17 -41.47 20.51
C LYS A 8 30.27 -40.49 19.36
N SER A 9 29.21 -40.37 18.56
CA SER A 9 29.14 -39.42 17.45
C SER A 9 29.17 -37.98 17.96
N ASP A 10 28.43 -37.67 19.02
CA ASP A 10 28.42 -36.36 19.68
C ASP A 10 29.82 -36.00 20.20
N LEU A 11 30.48 -36.93 20.89
CA LEU A 11 31.85 -36.72 21.37
C LEU A 11 32.82 -36.44 20.22
N GLN A 12 32.66 -37.12 19.08
CA GLN A 12 33.51 -36.95 17.91
C GLN A 12 33.26 -35.59 17.24
N ILE A 13 32.00 -35.17 17.11
CA ILE A 13 31.61 -33.83 16.63
C ILE A 13 32.20 -32.74 17.55
N ILE A 14 32.10 -32.90 18.86
CA ILE A 14 32.65 -31.92 19.83
C ILE A 14 34.17 -31.80 19.68
N LYS A 15 34.89 -32.92 19.52
CA LYS A 15 36.35 -32.93 19.45
C LYS A 15 36.91 -32.50 18.09
N LEU A 16 36.25 -32.88 17.00
CA LEU A 16 36.80 -32.79 15.63
C LEU A 16 35.96 -31.90 14.71
N GLY A 17 34.79 -31.42 15.15
CA GLY A 17 33.84 -30.67 14.33
C GLY A 17 33.07 -31.52 13.31
N SER A 18 33.31 -32.83 13.23
CA SER A 18 32.58 -33.76 12.35
C SER A 18 32.54 -35.19 12.89
N ALA A 19 31.40 -35.86 12.75
CA ALA A 19 31.30 -37.32 12.92
C ALA A 19 31.65 -37.98 11.57
N GLY A 20 32.75 -38.73 11.52
CA GLY A 20 33.14 -39.48 10.31
C GLY A 20 34.49 -39.12 9.71
N GLY A 21 35.25 -38.19 10.30
CA GLY A 21 36.68 -37.98 9.97
C GLY A 21 36.95 -37.48 8.53
N SER A 22 35.92 -37.07 7.79
CA SER A 22 36.10 -36.50 6.47
C SER A 22 36.62 -35.07 6.62
N SER A 23 37.86 -34.85 6.18
CA SER A 23 38.55 -33.55 6.08
C SER A 23 37.87 -32.53 5.15
N LEU A 24 36.63 -32.81 4.73
CA LEU A 24 35.81 -32.06 3.77
C LEU A 24 34.62 -31.34 4.43
N ALA A 25 34.31 -31.59 5.70
CA ALA A 25 33.24 -30.87 6.39
C ALA A 25 33.68 -29.42 6.64
N ASN A 26 33.08 -28.45 5.94
CA ASN A 26 33.35 -27.04 6.18
C ASN A 26 32.75 -26.64 7.52
N THR A 27 33.61 -26.54 8.54
CA THR A 27 33.24 -26.11 9.90
C THR A 27 33.33 -24.59 10.08
N ASN A 28 33.82 -23.86 9.09
CA ASN A 28 33.97 -22.40 9.12
C ASN A 28 32.89 -21.75 8.25
N ILE A 29 31.76 -21.44 8.89
CA ILE A 29 30.61 -20.82 8.24
C ILE A 29 30.79 -19.31 8.32
N ARG A 30 30.92 -18.67 7.16
CA ARG A 30 31.08 -17.22 7.02
C ARG A 30 29.85 -16.63 6.32
N ALA A 31 29.54 -15.39 6.64
CA ALA A 31 28.52 -14.63 5.93
C ALA A 31 28.89 -14.54 4.44
N THR A 32 27.95 -14.90 3.57
CA THR A 32 28.09 -14.79 2.11
C THR A 32 27.90 -13.35 1.62
N VAL A 33 27.21 -12.52 2.43
CA VAL A 33 26.87 -11.14 2.13
C VAL A 33 27.02 -10.27 3.38
N THR A 34 27.32 -8.99 3.19
CA THR A 34 27.25 -7.99 4.25
C THR A 34 25.79 -7.65 4.53
N GLY A 35 25.42 -7.58 5.80
CA GLY A 35 24.07 -7.23 6.21
C GLY A 35 23.86 -7.41 7.70
N THR A 36 22.60 -7.32 8.11
CA THR A 36 22.14 -7.50 9.48
C THR A 36 21.69 -8.95 9.66
N VAL A 37 22.08 -9.58 10.77
CA VAL A 37 21.58 -10.90 11.15
C VAL A 37 20.14 -10.77 11.62
N LEU A 38 19.20 -11.38 10.88
CA LEU A 38 17.77 -11.38 11.20
C LEU A 38 17.42 -12.44 12.23
N GLU A 39 18.00 -13.63 12.08
CA GLU A 39 17.68 -14.78 12.91
C GLU A 39 18.89 -15.72 13.01
N ILE A 40 19.05 -16.36 14.17
CA ILE A 40 19.97 -17.48 14.41
C ILE A 40 19.16 -18.58 15.09
N PRO A 41 18.61 -19.56 14.33
CA PRO A 41 17.72 -20.57 14.90
C PRO A 41 18.47 -21.69 15.65
N VAL A 42 19.79 -21.76 15.52
CA VAL A 42 20.64 -22.78 16.17
C VAL A 42 21.39 -22.23 17.38
N LYS A 43 21.66 -23.09 18.36
CA LYS A 43 22.42 -22.80 19.56
C LYS A 43 23.70 -23.62 19.62
N LYS A 44 24.62 -23.20 20.49
CA LYS A 44 25.85 -23.95 20.75
C LYS A 44 25.50 -25.34 21.28
N GLY A 45 25.99 -26.37 20.59
CA GLY A 45 25.75 -27.77 20.92
C GLY A 45 24.73 -28.46 20.00
N ASP A 46 24.00 -27.69 19.19
CA ASP A 46 23.09 -28.27 18.21
C ASP A 46 23.85 -29.01 17.11
N GLN A 47 23.34 -30.17 16.72
CA GLN A 47 23.85 -30.91 15.58
C GLN A 47 23.29 -30.28 14.29
N VAL A 48 24.19 -29.91 13.38
CA VAL A 48 23.84 -29.28 12.11
C VAL A 48 24.29 -30.14 10.94
N ILE A 49 23.53 -30.10 9.85
CA ILE A 49 23.79 -30.88 8.64
C ILE A 49 24.24 -29.94 7.52
N GLN A 50 25.33 -30.29 6.83
CA GLN A 50 25.81 -29.53 5.69
C GLN A 50 24.85 -29.64 4.50
N ALA A 51 24.59 -28.53 3.82
CA ALA A 51 23.84 -28.52 2.56
C ALA A 51 24.61 -29.30 1.47
N ASN A 52 23.88 -30.13 0.72
CA ASN A 52 24.38 -30.87 -0.43
C ASN A 52 23.29 -30.97 -1.52
N THR A 53 23.58 -31.61 -2.65
CA THR A 53 22.65 -31.71 -3.79
C THR A 53 21.29 -32.35 -3.44
N PHE A 54 21.24 -33.15 -2.36
CA PHE A 54 20.04 -33.88 -1.96
C PHE A 54 19.37 -33.31 -0.69
N ASN A 55 20.09 -32.51 0.09
CA ASN A 55 19.62 -31.99 1.38
C ASN A 55 19.94 -30.51 1.48
N ALA A 56 18.95 -29.70 1.83
CA ALA A 56 19.11 -28.25 2.02
C ALA A 56 20.05 -27.88 3.18
N GLY A 57 20.41 -28.84 4.04
CA GLY A 57 21.21 -28.63 5.23
C GLY A 57 20.44 -27.91 6.34
N THR A 58 21.14 -27.52 7.40
CA THR A 58 20.60 -26.76 8.52
C THR A 58 20.93 -25.28 8.37
N THR A 59 19.92 -24.41 8.39
CA THR A 59 20.11 -22.96 8.40
C THR A 59 20.77 -22.51 9.71
N ILE A 60 21.91 -21.83 9.62
CA ILE A 60 22.65 -21.35 10.78
C ILE A 60 22.25 -19.92 11.17
N ALA A 61 22.15 -19.04 10.17
CA ALA A 61 21.75 -17.67 10.34
C ALA A 61 21.12 -17.14 9.05
N THR A 62 20.15 -16.25 9.21
CA THR A 62 19.56 -15.48 8.11
C THR A 62 20.13 -14.07 8.15
N ILE A 63 20.73 -13.62 7.05
CA ILE A 63 21.36 -12.29 6.94
C ILE A 63 20.66 -11.53 5.82
N ALA A 64 20.29 -10.28 6.07
CA ALA A 64 19.67 -9.42 5.06
C ALA A 64 20.32 -8.04 5.01
N ASN A 65 20.39 -7.47 3.81
CA ASN A 65 20.75 -6.08 3.61
C ASN A 65 19.49 -5.21 3.73
N LEU A 66 19.36 -4.48 4.84
CA LEU A 66 18.20 -3.63 5.13
C LEU A 66 18.25 -2.26 4.43
N ASN A 67 19.31 -1.97 3.67
CA ASN A 67 19.37 -0.74 2.86
C ASN A 67 18.45 -0.81 1.63
N ILE A 68 18.04 -2.00 1.22
CA ILE A 68 17.13 -2.22 0.10
C ILE A 68 15.86 -2.83 0.68
N MET A 69 14.82 -2.01 0.79
CA MET A 69 13.53 -2.46 1.27
C MET A 69 12.60 -2.70 0.10
N ILE A 70 11.94 -3.85 0.13
CA ILE A 70 10.95 -4.26 -0.85
C ILE A 70 9.61 -4.28 -0.15
N PHE A 71 8.69 -3.46 -0.63
CA PHE A 71 7.27 -3.56 -0.30
C PHE A 71 6.67 -4.70 -1.11
N GLU A 72 6.04 -5.67 -0.44
CA GLU A 72 5.25 -6.72 -1.08
C GLU A 72 3.77 -6.46 -0.82
N GLY A 73 2.98 -6.34 -1.88
CA GLY A 73 1.54 -6.08 -1.82
C GLY A 73 0.74 -7.00 -2.74
N LYS A 74 -0.57 -6.96 -2.60
CA LYS A 74 -1.52 -7.65 -3.49
C LYS A 74 -2.47 -6.63 -4.11
N VAL A 75 -2.80 -6.80 -5.38
CA VAL A 75 -3.74 -5.96 -6.13
C VAL A 75 -4.77 -6.83 -6.85
N ASP A 76 -6.01 -6.36 -6.95
CA ASP A 76 -7.09 -7.09 -7.59
C ASP A 76 -6.96 -7.09 -9.13
N GLU A 77 -7.50 -8.12 -9.78
CA GLU A 77 -7.50 -8.27 -11.24
C GLU A 77 -8.08 -7.06 -11.99
N ALA A 78 -9.10 -6.41 -11.45
CA ALA A 78 -9.73 -5.25 -12.08
C ALA A 78 -8.78 -4.04 -12.19
N GLU A 79 -7.79 -3.95 -11.29
CA GLU A 79 -6.90 -2.81 -11.17
C GLU A 79 -5.48 -3.10 -11.72
N VAL A 80 -5.05 -4.36 -11.73
CA VAL A 80 -3.70 -4.73 -12.20
C VAL A 80 -3.44 -4.32 -13.65
N GLY A 81 -4.48 -4.27 -14.49
CA GLY A 81 -4.36 -3.86 -15.90
C GLY A 81 -3.96 -2.40 -16.09
N LYS A 82 -4.16 -1.54 -15.08
CA LYS A 82 -3.77 -0.12 -15.10
C LYS A 82 -2.33 0.08 -14.62
N LEU A 83 -1.76 -0.90 -13.93
CA LEU A 83 -0.40 -0.81 -13.39
C LEU A 83 0.64 -1.04 -14.49
N LYS A 84 1.74 -0.30 -14.39
CA LYS A 84 2.92 -0.44 -15.24
C LYS A 84 4.15 -0.45 -14.34
N GLN A 85 5.16 -1.18 -14.78
CA GLN A 85 6.46 -1.13 -14.15
C GLN A 85 6.96 0.32 -14.13
N ASP A 86 7.72 0.66 -13.09
CA ASP A 86 8.33 1.96 -12.86
C ASP A 86 7.36 3.11 -12.48
N ILE A 87 6.07 2.82 -12.25
CA ILE A 87 5.12 3.79 -11.69
C ILE A 87 5.54 4.16 -10.24
N PRO A 88 5.48 5.45 -9.88
CA PRO A 88 5.72 5.89 -8.50
C PRO A 88 4.62 5.40 -7.55
N LEU A 89 5.07 4.97 -6.37
CA LEU A 89 4.25 4.46 -5.28
C LEU A 89 4.54 5.30 -4.04
N VAL A 90 3.54 5.46 -3.18
CA VAL A 90 3.72 6.01 -1.83
C VAL A 90 3.42 4.91 -0.83
N VAL A 91 4.38 4.58 0.03
CA VAL A 91 4.26 3.52 1.03
C VAL A 91 4.15 4.12 2.41
N THR A 92 3.13 3.71 3.17
CA THR A 92 2.94 4.06 4.57
C THR A 92 3.10 2.82 5.45
N LEU A 93 3.81 2.95 6.56
CA LEU A 93 4.07 1.84 7.48
C LEU A 93 3.11 1.92 8.67
N ALA A 94 2.44 0.82 9.01
CA ALA A 94 1.51 0.81 10.15
C ALA A 94 2.20 1.08 11.50
N ALA A 95 3.51 0.83 11.58
CA ALA A 95 4.32 1.05 12.78
C ALA A 95 4.87 2.48 12.91
N ILE A 96 4.78 3.31 11.87
CA ILE A 96 5.30 4.67 11.85
C ILE A 96 4.20 5.57 11.28
N GLU A 97 3.45 6.19 12.18
CA GLU A 97 2.38 7.13 11.83
C GLU A 97 2.96 8.39 11.15
N ASP A 98 2.14 9.00 10.29
CA ASP A 98 2.42 10.26 9.59
C ASP A 98 3.69 10.28 8.72
N LYS A 99 4.19 9.09 8.33
CA LYS A 99 5.35 8.98 7.44
C LYS A 99 5.06 8.24 6.15
N GLU A 100 5.38 8.92 5.05
CA GLU A 100 5.27 8.41 3.70
C GLU A 100 6.66 8.19 3.11
N TYR A 101 6.88 7.00 2.55
CA TYR A 101 8.09 6.67 1.83
C TYR A 101 7.82 6.62 0.34
N ALA A 102 8.65 7.31 -0.44
CA ALA A 102 8.63 7.17 -1.88
C ALA A 102 9.08 5.76 -2.27
N ALA A 103 8.37 5.16 -3.20
CA ALA A 103 8.70 3.83 -3.71
C ALA A 103 8.45 3.76 -5.23
N LYS A 104 8.98 2.72 -5.86
CA LYS A 104 8.84 2.49 -7.29
C LYS A 104 8.40 1.07 -7.58
N LEU A 105 7.35 0.91 -8.38
CA LEU A 105 6.83 -0.41 -8.73
C LEU A 105 7.86 -1.16 -9.61
N LYS A 106 8.43 -2.23 -9.08
CA LYS A 106 9.54 -2.97 -9.70
C LYS A 106 9.07 -4.23 -10.39
N PHE A 107 8.07 -4.90 -9.81
CA PHE A 107 7.57 -6.17 -10.31
C PHE A 107 6.07 -6.30 -10.10
N ILE A 108 5.42 -6.92 -11.09
CA ILE A 108 4.02 -7.32 -11.05
C ILE A 108 4.01 -8.79 -11.46
N ALA A 109 3.46 -9.66 -10.62
CA ALA A 109 3.41 -11.08 -10.91
C ALA A 109 2.62 -11.35 -12.20
N PRO A 110 3.10 -12.21 -13.11
CA PRO A 110 2.39 -12.51 -14.35
C PRO A 110 1.20 -13.46 -14.16
N LYS A 111 1.01 -13.97 -12.93
CA LYS A 111 -0.03 -14.94 -12.58
C LYS A 111 -0.71 -14.49 -11.30
N GLY A 112 -2.02 -14.31 -11.37
CA GLY A 112 -2.86 -14.09 -10.20
C GLY A 112 -3.06 -15.38 -9.39
N ILE A 113 -3.31 -15.21 -8.09
CA ILE A 113 -3.62 -16.26 -7.13
C ILE A 113 -5.03 -15.99 -6.62
N GLU A 114 -5.86 -17.02 -6.58
CA GLU A 114 -7.20 -16.92 -6.01
C GLU A 114 -7.11 -16.92 -4.48
N GLU A 115 -7.59 -15.84 -3.86
CA GLU A 115 -7.59 -15.67 -2.41
C GLU A 115 -8.90 -15.00 -1.99
N GLY A 116 -9.64 -15.64 -1.07
CA GLY A 116 -10.92 -15.10 -0.60
C GLY A 116 -12.02 -14.99 -1.68
N GLY A 117 -11.91 -15.75 -2.78
CA GLY A 117 -12.86 -15.70 -3.89
C GLY A 117 -12.60 -14.58 -4.90
N ALA A 118 -11.48 -13.86 -4.79
CA ALA A 118 -11.01 -12.90 -5.78
C ALA A 118 -9.62 -13.29 -6.30
N VAL A 119 -9.35 -12.96 -7.57
CA VAL A 119 -8.02 -13.15 -8.16
C VAL A 119 -7.14 -11.95 -7.81
N GLN A 120 -6.04 -12.20 -7.10
CA GLN A 120 -5.10 -11.18 -6.67
C GLN A 120 -3.71 -11.38 -7.28
N PHE A 121 -3.05 -10.29 -7.63
CA PHE A 121 -1.71 -10.27 -8.22
C PHE A 121 -0.73 -9.73 -7.20
N LYS A 122 0.40 -10.44 -7.00
CA LYS A 122 1.50 -9.94 -6.17
C LYS A 122 2.23 -8.82 -6.87
N ILE A 123 2.52 -7.74 -6.16
CA ILE A 123 3.34 -6.62 -6.63
C ILE A 123 4.52 -6.40 -5.68
N GLU A 124 5.65 -5.97 -6.22
CA GLU A 124 6.83 -5.61 -5.44
C GLU A 124 7.27 -4.19 -5.80
N GLY A 125 7.39 -3.35 -4.78
CA GLY A 125 7.87 -1.97 -4.88
C GLY A 125 9.22 -1.81 -4.18
N GLU A 126 10.17 -1.15 -4.83
CA GLU A 126 11.42 -0.74 -4.20
C GLU A 126 11.17 0.53 -3.38
N VAL A 127 11.41 0.48 -2.07
CA VAL A 127 11.14 1.58 -1.14
C VAL A 127 12.42 2.33 -0.81
N TYR A 128 12.38 3.65 -0.95
CA TYR A 128 13.49 4.53 -0.59
C TYR A 128 13.30 5.01 0.84
N LEU A 129 14.07 4.42 1.76
CA LEU A 129 14.09 4.83 3.15
C LEU A 129 14.98 6.06 3.35
N ASP A 130 14.69 6.80 4.42
CA ASP A 130 15.59 7.80 4.98
C ASP A 130 16.25 7.29 6.26
N ASP A 131 17.21 8.06 6.78
CA ASP A 131 17.99 7.70 7.98
C ASP A 131 17.27 8.06 9.31
N GLU A 132 16.02 8.52 9.27
CA GLU A 132 15.32 9.01 10.46
C GLU A 132 14.78 7.87 11.32
N TYR A 133 14.29 6.80 10.69
CA TYR A 133 13.76 5.63 11.38
C TYR A 133 14.45 4.34 10.96
N PHE A 134 14.76 3.51 11.95
CA PHE A 134 15.24 2.15 11.71
C PHE A 134 14.07 1.21 11.40
N VAL A 135 13.73 1.09 10.12
CA VAL A 135 12.68 0.18 9.64
C VAL A 135 13.17 -1.27 9.73
N ARG A 136 12.33 -2.15 10.27
CA ARG A 136 12.61 -3.59 10.38
C ARG A 136 11.86 -4.37 9.31
N ALA A 137 12.45 -5.48 8.87
CA ALA A 137 11.77 -6.43 8.00
C ALA A 137 10.51 -6.98 8.70
N GLY A 138 9.43 -7.14 7.93
CA GLY A 138 8.16 -7.68 8.41
C GLY A 138 7.16 -6.64 8.94
N TYR A 139 7.41 -5.33 8.79
CA TYR A 139 6.40 -4.32 9.06
C TYR A 139 5.24 -4.41 8.07
N SER A 140 4.02 -4.30 8.59
CA SER A 140 2.83 -4.11 7.76
C SER A 140 2.86 -2.73 7.14
N ALA A 141 2.49 -2.67 5.86
CA ALA A 141 2.54 -1.44 5.07
C ALA A 141 1.35 -1.38 4.12
N ASN A 142 0.92 -0.16 3.79
CA ASN A 142 -0.01 0.11 2.70
C ASN A 142 0.73 0.86 1.59
N ALA A 143 0.29 0.66 0.36
CA ALA A 143 0.80 1.41 -0.78
C ALA A 143 -0.35 2.13 -1.48
N SER A 144 -0.13 3.39 -1.82
CA SER A 144 -1.02 4.20 -2.64
C SER A 144 -0.35 4.45 -3.98
N ILE A 145 -1.12 4.26 -5.06
CA ILE A 145 -0.65 4.36 -6.43
C ILE A 145 -1.55 5.33 -7.16
N VAL A 146 -0.95 6.34 -7.80
CA VAL A 146 -1.68 7.21 -8.73
C VAL A 146 -1.63 6.56 -10.11
N THR A 147 -2.75 6.00 -10.56
CA THR A 147 -2.86 5.28 -11.84
C THR A 147 -2.97 6.23 -13.03
N GLU A 148 -3.69 7.34 -12.85
CA GLU A 148 -3.92 8.36 -13.87
C GLU A 148 -3.87 9.75 -13.26
N ARG A 149 -3.32 10.70 -14.02
CA ARG A 149 -3.27 12.12 -13.65
C ARG A 149 -3.46 12.98 -14.88
N ARG A 150 -4.30 14.00 -14.74
CA ARG A 150 -4.52 15.05 -15.74
C ARG A 150 -4.21 16.39 -15.10
N ASP A 151 -3.37 17.18 -15.76
CA ASP A 151 -3.02 18.53 -15.32
C ASP A 151 -3.55 19.55 -16.33
N SER A 152 -3.86 20.77 -15.87
CA SER A 152 -4.36 21.87 -16.69
C SER A 152 -5.67 21.59 -17.45
N VAL A 153 -6.58 20.83 -16.83
CA VAL A 153 -7.91 20.52 -17.39
C VAL A 153 -9.00 21.39 -16.79
N ILE A 154 -10.13 21.52 -17.48
CA ILE A 154 -11.35 22.08 -16.90
C ILE A 154 -11.97 20.98 -16.04
N ALA A 155 -12.17 21.27 -14.76
CA ALA A 155 -12.80 20.35 -13.83
C ALA A 155 -14.01 21.04 -13.19
N ILE A 156 -15.06 20.26 -12.98
CA ILE A 156 -16.26 20.72 -12.28
C ILE A 156 -16.52 19.79 -11.11
N SER A 157 -17.03 20.36 -10.01
CA SER A 157 -17.44 19.57 -8.85
C SER A 157 -18.55 18.60 -9.27
N GLU A 158 -18.40 17.32 -8.94
CA GLU A 158 -19.40 16.31 -9.28
C GLU A 158 -20.77 16.60 -8.66
N ALA A 159 -20.80 17.30 -7.52
CA ALA A 159 -22.05 17.75 -6.90
C ALA A 159 -22.92 18.68 -7.79
N LEU A 160 -22.36 19.23 -8.87
CA LEU A 160 -23.08 20.08 -9.83
C LEU A 160 -23.53 19.30 -11.08
N LEU A 161 -23.04 18.08 -11.26
CA LEU A 161 -23.41 17.21 -12.36
C LEU A 161 -24.80 16.64 -12.17
N GLN A 162 -25.55 16.59 -13.27
CA GLN A 162 -26.80 15.84 -13.34
C GLN A 162 -26.75 14.85 -14.49
N TYR A 163 -27.56 13.80 -14.37
CA TYR A 163 -27.68 12.78 -15.40
C TYR A 163 -29.12 12.72 -15.89
N ASP A 164 -29.29 12.66 -17.20
CA ASP A 164 -30.60 12.45 -17.77
C ASP A 164 -31.12 11.06 -17.38
N LEU A 165 -32.33 10.99 -16.81
CA LEU A 165 -32.91 9.73 -16.34
C LEU A 165 -33.15 8.72 -17.47
N LYS A 166 -33.25 9.17 -18.72
CA LYS A 166 -33.50 8.31 -19.89
C LYS A 166 -32.22 7.97 -20.63
N THR A 167 -31.39 8.97 -20.94
CA THR A 167 -30.19 8.76 -21.76
C THR A 167 -28.94 8.44 -20.93
N LYS A 168 -28.98 8.73 -19.62
CA LYS A 168 -27.82 8.67 -18.69
C LYS A 168 -26.66 9.58 -19.11
N GLU A 169 -26.91 10.57 -19.96
CA GLU A 169 -25.91 11.53 -20.38
C GLU A 169 -25.72 12.59 -19.30
N PRO A 170 -24.46 12.96 -18.98
CA PRO A 170 -24.17 14.00 -18.02
C PRO A 170 -24.44 15.39 -18.60
N TYR A 171 -24.99 16.27 -17.78
CA TYR A 171 -25.26 17.65 -18.11
C TYR A 171 -25.08 18.57 -16.90
N VAL A 172 -24.96 19.86 -17.17
CA VAL A 172 -24.96 20.92 -16.16
C VAL A 172 -25.94 22.02 -16.55
N GLU A 173 -26.37 22.81 -15.58
CA GLU A 173 -27.17 24.01 -15.81
C GLU A 173 -26.26 25.24 -15.77
N VAL A 174 -26.16 25.96 -16.89
CA VAL A 174 -25.32 27.15 -17.07
C VAL A 174 -26.18 28.42 -17.01
N GLU A 175 -25.76 29.40 -16.22
CA GLU A 175 -26.43 30.70 -16.11
C GLU A 175 -26.25 31.51 -17.40
N ILE A 176 -27.37 31.86 -18.05
CA ILE A 176 -27.40 32.65 -19.30
C ILE A 176 -28.00 34.06 -19.10
N GLY A 177 -28.58 34.33 -17.94
CA GLY A 177 -29.21 35.60 -17.56
C GLY A 177 -29.49 35.66 -16.05
N GLU A 178 -30.12 36.73 -15.56
CA GLU A 178 -30.50 36.81 -14.13
C GLU A 178 -31.48 35.68 -13.77
N GLN A 179 -31.00 34.68 -13.03
CA GLN A 179 -31.77 33.49 -12.64
C GLN A 179 -32.30 32.64 -13.82
N GLU A 180 -31.77 32.82 -15.03
CA GLU A 180 -32.08 31.99 -16.18
C GLU A 180 -30.94 30.99 -16.42
N PHE A 181 -31.29 29.71 -16.49
CA PHE A 181 -30.34 28.61 -16.65
C PHE A 181 -30.67 27.77 -17.87
N GLU A 182 -29.65 27.43 -18.63
CA GLU A 182 -29.74 26.53 -19.79
C GLU A 182 -29.12 25.17 -19.44
N LYS A 183 -29.82 24.09 -19.79
CA LYS A 183 -29.26 22.74 -19.75
C LYS A 183 -28.21 22.60 -20.85
N ARG A 184 -26.98 22.29 -20.48
CA ARG A 184 -25.90 22.01 -21.42
C ARG A 184 -25.34 20.62 -21.16
N ASP A 185 -25.48 19.76 -22.16
CA ASP A 185 -24.88 18.43 -22.15
C ASP A 185 -23.37 18.56 -22.24
N ILE A 186 -22.65 17.72 -21.51
CA ILE A 186 -21.19 17.77 -21.42
C ILE A 186 -20.59 16.39 -21.61
N GLU A 187 -19.33 16.37 -22.01
CA GLU A 187 -18.55 15.14 -22.11
C GLU A 187 -17.52 15.11 -20.98
N LEU A 188 -17.53 14.04 -20.20
CA LEU A 188 -16.67 13.88 -19.02
C LEU A 188 -15.45 13.01 -19.31
N GLY A 189 -14.35 13.33 -18.64
CA GLY A 189 -13.10 12.57 -18.64
C GLY A 189 -12.83 11.89 -17.31
N LEU A 190 -11.60 12.02 -16.81
CA LEU A 190 -11.18 11.44 -15.52
C LEU A 190 -11.94 12.07 -14.36
N SER A 191 -12.37 11.24 -13.40
CA SER A 191 -13.00 11.66 -12.14
C SER A 191 -12.23 11.11 -10.95
N ASP A 192 -12.12 11.93 -9.90
CA ASP A 192 -11.58 11.55 -8.58
C ASP A 192 -12.67 11.34 -7.51
N GLY A 193 -13.96 11.37 -7.92
CA GLY A 193 -15.13 11.25 -7.03
C GLY A 193 -15.49 12.53 -6.28
N VAL A 194 -14.74 13.61 -6.46
CA VAL A 194 -15.07 14.96 -5.97
C VAL A 194 -15.25 15.91 -7.16
N ASN A 195 -14.34 15.83 -8.13
CA ASN A 195 -14.34 16.59 -9.36
C ASN A 195 -14.26 15.65 -10.56
N ALA A 196 -14.91 16.06 -11.65
CA ALA A 196 -14.80 15.42 -12.95
C ALA A 196 -14.18 16.37 -13.97
N GLU A 197 -13.25 15.84 -14.77
CA GLU A 197 -12.72 16.48 -15.97
C GLU A 197 -13.85 16.69 -16.99
N VAL A 198 -13.91 17.87 -17.59
CA VAL A 198 -14.81 18.20 -18.69
C VAL A 198 -14.01 18.30 -19.99
N LEU A 199 -14.31 17.42 -20.93
CA LEU A 199 -13.70 17.38 -22.26
C LEU A 199 -14.38 18.37 -23.22
N SER A 200 -15.72 18.47 -23.14
CA SER A 200 -16.50 19.36 -24.00
C SER A 200 -17.81 19.79 -23.34
N GLY A 201 -18.38 20.90 -23.84
CA GLY A 201 -19.71 21.40 -23.45
C GLY A 201 -19.69 22.62 -22.52
N VAL A 202 -18.62 22.90 -21.79
CA VAL A 202 -18.49 24.11 -20.97
C VAL A 202 -17.10 24.73 -21.04
N THR A 203 -17.02 26.02 -20.72
CA THR A 203 -15.82 26.84 -20.70
C THR A 203 -15.56 27.39 -19.30
N LYS A 204 -14.37 27.97 -19.07
CA LYS A 204 -14.01 28.57 -17.77
C LYS A 204 -14.84 29.80 -17.39
N GLU A 205 -15.53 30.39 -18.36
CA GLU A 205 -16.32 31.61 -18.18
C GLU A 205 -17.77 31.30 -17.79
N ASP A 206 -18.21 30.04 -18.00
CA ASP A 206 -19.56 29.60 -17.70
C ASP A 206 -19.79 29.50 -16.19
N LYS A 207 -20.92 30.04 -15.72
CA LYS A 207 -21.35 29.93 -14.33
C LYS A 207 -22.33 28.78 -14.17
N ILE A 208 -21.93 27.76 -13.44
CA ILE A 208 -22.75 26.56 -13.22
C ILE A 208 -23.63 26.77 -11.98
N LYS A 209 -24.91 26.40 -12.10
CA LYS A 209 -25.88 26.48 -11.01
C LYS A 209 -25.52 25.58 -9.83
N ILE A 210 -25.53 26.14 -8.63
CA ILE A 210 -25.35 25.41 -7.37
C ILE A 210 -26.71 24.99 -6.84
N TRP A 211 -26.97 23.68 -6.80
CA TRP A 211 -28.26 23.12 -6.36
C TRP A 211 -28.40 23.08 -4.84
N ASN A 212 -27.29 22.84 -4.13
CA ASN A 212 -27.27 22.72 -2.68
C ASN A 212 -26.76 24.00 -2.02
N LYS A 213 -27.49 25.10 -2.19
CA LYS A 213 -27.22 26.31 -1.39
C LYS A 213 -27.84 26.10 -0.01
N THR A 214 -27.09 25.52 0.91
CA THR A 214 -27.51 25.42 2.31
C THR A 214 -27.53 26.84 2.88
N GLU A 215 -28.69 27.47 2.93
CA GLU A 215 -28.86 28.71 3.67
C GLU A 215 -28.78 28.37 5.17
N PRO A 216 -27.96 29.08 5.97
CA PRO A 216 -28.04 28.92 7.41
C PRO A 216 -29.43 29.39 7.84
N GLU A 217 -30.28 28.45 8.29
CA GLU A 217 -31.52 28.82 8.96
C GLU A 217 -31.16 29.78 10.11
N LYS A 218 -31.53 31.05 9.97
CA LYS A 218 -31.61 31.97 11.11
C LYS A 218 -32.71 31.43 12.01
N ARG A 219 -32.38 30.53 12.93
CA ARG A 219 -33.20 30.29 14.12
C ARG A 219 -33.42 31.63 14.79
N GLY A 220 -34.66 32.12 14.72
CA GLY A 220 -35.06 33.38 15.33
C GLY A 220 -34.63 33.41 16.79
N GLY A 221 -33.89 34.45 17.14
CA GLY A 221 -33.60 34.77 18.54
C GLY A 221 -34.91 35.15 19.22
N GLY A 222 -35.59 34.16 19.79
CA GLY A 222 -36.58 34.37 20.84
C GLY A 222 -35.84 34.79 22.09
N THR A 223 -36.00 36.06 22.46
CA THR A 223 -35.68 36.57 23.80
C THR A 223 -36.36 35.67 24.83
N LEU A 224 -35.56 35.01 25.66
CA LEU A 224 -36.01 34.44 26.91
C LEU A 224 -36.25 35.62 27.85
N ASP A 225 -37.52 35.98 28.05
CA ASP A 225 -37.94 36.87 29.12
C ASP A 225 -37.66 36.16 30.46
N ASP A 226 -36.67 36.66 31.19
CA ASP A 226 -36.37 36.31 32.58
C ASP A 226 -37.45 36.93 33.49
N ASP A 227 -38.58 36.25 33.65
CA ASP A 227 -39.54 36.52 34.72
C ASP A 227 -39.34 35.52 35.88
N PHE A 228 -38.29 35.76 36.67
CA PHE A 228 -38.23 35.26 38.04
C PHE A 228 -38.95 36.26 38.97
N GLU A 229 -40.26 36.12 39.11
CA GLU A 229 -40.98 36.67 40.27
C GLU A 229 -41.09 35.63 41.37
N ASP A 230 -40.40 35.92 42.47
CA ASP A 230 -40.62 35.41 43.81
C ASP A 230 -42.12 35.36 44.18
N LYS A 231 -42.57 34.25 44.76
CA LYS A 231 -43.49 34.25 45.91
C LYS A 231 -43.61 32.87 46.57
N LYS A 232 -43.03 32.81 47.77
CA LYS A 232 -43.48 32.20 49.03
C LYS A 232 -44.30 30.91 49.01
#